data_AF-A0A1G2CLI0-F1
#
_entry.id   AF-A0A1G2CLI0-F1
#
_cell.length_a   1.000
_cell.length_b   1.000
_cell.length_c   1.000
_cell.angle_alpha   90.00
_cell.angle_beta   90.00
_cell.angle_gamma   90.00
#
_symmetry.space_group_name_H-M   'P 1'
#
loop_
_entity.id
_entity.type
_entity.pdbx_description
1 polymer ?
#
loop_
_entity_poly.entity_id
_entity_poly.type
_entity_poly.pdbx_seq_one_letter_code
_entity_poly.pdbx_strand_id
1 'polypeptide(L)'
;MNREAIGGESRTGKRKLWTAPPINNYASRTEWEIACWRKILKSRELLRLLTTDHERHDLVMRASALAGLIAGKSYKQIGRELWLSPQTVSGIKQVLNGKTYRSYLERSKKERKKRGYSTGPARRWAKYRGRPRRTKYGIIYLPR
;
A
#
# COMPACT_ATOMS: atom_id res chain seq x y z
N MET A 1 -22.01 -32.77 -36.83
CA MET A 1 -22.43 -31.36 -37.02
C MET A 1 -23.67 -31.11 -36.18
N ASN A 2 -23.53 -30.54 -34.98
CA ASN A 2 -24.65 -30.08 -34.17
C ASN A 2 -24.28 -28.69 -33.64
N ARG A 3 -24.94 -27.65 -34.17
CA ARG A 3 -24.84 -26.28 -33.70
C ARG A 3 -25.98 -26.08 -32.72
N GLU A 4 -25.70 -26.18 -31.42
CA GLU A 4 -26.64 -25.74 -30.40
C GLU A 4 -26.60 -24.21 -30.31
N ALA A 5 -27.80 -23.64 -30.27
CA ALA A 5 -28.09 -22.25 -30.43
C ALA A 5 -27.52 -21.41 -29.28
N ILE A 6 -26.76 -20.37 -29.65
CA ILE A 6 -26.38 -19.28 -28.74
C ILE A 6 -27.64 -18.44 -28.55
N GLY A 7 -28.44 -18.80 -27.55
CA GLY A 7 -29.55 -18.00 -27.05
C GLY A 7 -29.01 -16.69 -26.49
N GLY A 8 -29.19 -15.61 -27.25
CA GLY A 8 -28.97 -14.25 -26.78
C GLY A 8 -30.00 -13.89 -25.71
N GLU A 9 -29.63 -14.01 -24.45
CA GLU A 9 -30.37 -13.35 -23.36
C GLU A 9 -29.86 -11.92 -23.19
N SER A 10 -30.52 -11.00 -23.88
CA SER A 10 -30.60 -9.60 -23.49
C SER A 10 -31.31 -9.49 -22.13
N ARG A 11 -30.54 -9.49 -21.04
CA ARG A 11 -31.02 -9.07 -19.70
C ARG A 11 -30.50 -7.68 -19.39
N THR A 12 -31.15 -6.66 -19.95
CA THR A 12 -31.13 -5.29 -19.40
C THR A 12 -31.95 -5.23 -18.11
N GLY A 13 -31.59 -6.06 -17.13
CA GLY A 13 -31.98 -5.84 -15.75
C GLY A 13 -31.21 -4.61 -15.27
N LYS A 14 -31.92 -3.52 -14.92
CA LYS A 14 -31.33 -2.38 -14.22
C LYS A 14 -30.54 -2.93 -13.04
N ARG A 15 -29.22 -3.07 -13.20
CA ARG A 15 -28.33 -3.62 -12.17
C ARG A 15 -28.61 -2.78 -10.94
N LYS A 16 -29.03 -3.41 -9.86
CA LYS A 16 -29.38 -2.74 -8.61
C LYS A 16 -28.13 -1.96 -8.18
N LEU A 17 -28.09 -0.68 -8.52
CA LEU A 17 -26.94 0.17 -8.29
C LEU A 17 -26.76 0.21 -6.79
N TRP A 18 -25.62 -0.26 -6.32
CA TRP A 18 -25.30 -0.29 -4.91
C TRP A 18 -25.62 1.07 -4.29
N THR A 19 -26.42 1.05 -3.22
CA THR A 19 -26.80 2.25 -2.50
C THR A 19 -26.00 2.30 -1.21
N ALA A 20 -25.14 3.31 -1.09
CA ALA A 20 -24.46 3.61 0.15
C ALA A 20 -25.49 3.93 1.26
N PRO A 21 -25.26 3.50 2.51
CA PRO A 21 -26.10 3.93 3.62
C PRO A 21 -26.04 5.46 3.77
N PRO A 22 -27.15 6.12 4.16
CA PRO A 22 -27.18 7.57 4.33
C PRO A 22 -26.25 7.98 5.48
N ILE A 23 -25.52 9.09 5.29
CA ILE A 23 -24.52 9.60 6.25
C ILE A 23 -25.18 10.00 7.58
N ASN A 24 -26.42 10.51 7.52
CA ASN A 24 -27.16 11.05 8.67
C ASN A 24 -27.45 10.02 9.78
N ASN A 25 -27.29 8.72 9.49
CA ASN A 25 -27.59 7.64 10.44
C ASN A 25 -26.40 7.26 11.34
N TYR A 26 -25.26 7.97 11.26
CA TYR A 26 -24.03 7.60 11.95
C TYR A 26 -23.48 8.77 12.76
N ALA A 27 -22.88 8.48 13.93
CA ALA A 27 -22.35 9.50 14.83
C ALA A 27 -21.03 10.10 14.32
N SER A 28 -20.31 9.38 13.44
CA SER A 28 -19.06 9.84 12.85
C SER A 28 -18.86 9.34 11.43
N ARG A 29 -18.06 10.09 10.65
CA ARG A 29 -17.62 9.67 9.30
C ARG A 29 -16.91 8.32 9.32
N THR A 30 -16.06 8.08 10.32
CA THR A 30 -15.34 6.81 10.49
C THR A 30 -16.27 5.63 10.68
N GLU A 31 -17.34 5.80 11.44
CA GLU A 31 -18.36 4.77 11.66
C GLU A 31 -19.15 4.47 10.38
N TRP A 32 -19.52 5.52 9.65
CA TRP A 32 -20.15 5.38 8.33
C TRP A 32 -19.24 4.65 7.34
N GLU A 33 -17.94 4.98 7.29
CA GLU A 33 -16.96 4.31 6.44
C GLU A 33 -16.84 2.81 6.79
N ILE A 34 -16.81 2.46 8.08
CA ILE A 34 -16.80 1.07 8.54
C ILE A 34 -18.08 0.33 8.09
N ALA A 35 -19.25 0.98 8.20
CA ALA A 35 -20.51 0.39 7.77
C ALA A 35 -20.57 0.17 6.24
N CYS A 36 -20.09 1.14 5.47
CA CYS A 36 -19.92 1.03 4.02
C CYS A 36 -18.99 -0.13 3.66
N TRP A 37 -17.84 -0.23 4.32
CA TRP A 37 -16.86 -1.29 4.08
C TRP A 37 -17.45 -2.68 4.36
N ARG A 38 -18.19 -2.85 5.45
CA ARG A 38 -18.90 -4.10 5.77
C ARG A 38 -19.88 -4.51 4.68
N LYS A 39 -20.58 -3.56 4.05
CA LYS A 39 -21.47 -3.84 2.90
C LYS A 39 -20.71 -4.24 1.65
N ILE A 40 -19.59 -3.58 1.37
CA ILE A 40 -18.71 -3.91 0.23
C ILE A 40 -18.17 -5.33 0.37
N LEU A 41 -17.67 -5.70 1.55
CA LEU A 41 -17.14 -7.05 1.82
C LEU A 41 -18.18 -8.17 1.61
N LYS A 42 -19.46 -7.90 1.82
CA LYS A 42 -20.54 -8.87 1.61
C LYS A 42 -20.90 -9.07 0.12
N SER A 43 -20.56 -8.10 -0.74
CA SER A 43 -20.92 -8.15 -2.15
C SER A 43 -19.73 -8.50 -3.03
N ARG A 44 -19.72 -9.73 -3.53
CA ARG A 44 -18.71 -10.21 -4.48
C ARG A 44 -18.70 -9.41 -5.78
N GLU A 45 -19.86 -8.96 -6.24
CA GLU A 45 -19.99 -8.19 -7.48
C GLU A 45 -19.40 -6.78 -7.35
N LEU A 46 -19.58 -6.14 -6.19
CA LEU A 46 -19.02 -4.82 -5.95
C LEU A 46 -17.51 -4.85 -5.78
N LEU A 47 -16.97 -5.83 -5.07
CA LEU A 47 -15.52 -6.06 -5.07
C LEU A 47 -15.02 -6.34 -6.49
N ARG A 48 -15.79 -7.14 -7.25
CA ARG A 48 -15.72 -7.34 -8.71
C ARG A 48 -15.38 -6.05 -9.46
N LEU A 49 -16.23 -5.06 -9.25
CA LEU A 49 -16.28 -3.82 -10.01
C LEU A 49 -15.31 -2.75 -9.50
N LEU A 50 -15.05 -2.72 -8.19
CA LEU A 50 -14.25 -1.68 -7.55
C LEU A 50 -12.75 -2.01 -7.53
N THR A 51 -12.36 -3.27 -7.71
CA THR A 51 -10.94 -3.66 -7.74
C THR A 51 -10.48 -3.97 -9.15
N THR A 52 -9.29 -3.47 -9.49
CA THR A 52 -8.57 -3.83 -10.71
C THR A 52 -7.92 -5.21 -10.60
N ASP A 53 -7.56 -5.81 -11.73
CA ASP A 53 -6.82 -7.08 -11.76
C ASP A 53 -5.52 -7.01 -10.95
N HIS A 54 -4.83 -5.87 -11.04
CA HIS A 54 -3.58 -5.65 -10.33
C HIS A 54 -3.78 -5.60 -8.81
N GLU A 55 -4.81 -4.89 -8.34
CA GLU A 55 -5.13 -4.83 -6.90
C GLU A 55 -5.56 -6.20 -6.36
N ARG A 56 -6.30 -6.99 -7.15
CA ARG A 56 -6.68 -8.36 -6.76
C ARG A 56 -5.46 -9.25 -6.63
N HIS A 57 -4.56 -9.19 -7.61
CA HIS A 57 -3.29 -9.92 -7.56
C HIS A 57 -2.52 -9.55 -6.29
N ASP A 58 -2.33 -8.25 -6.03
CA ASP A 58 -1.64 -7.75 -4.85
C ASP A 58 -2.24 -8.25 -3.53
N LEU A 59 -3.57 -8.25 -3.42
CA LEU A 59 -4.28 -8.77 -2.24
C LEU A 59 -4.03 -10.26 -2.05
N VAL A 60 -4.11 -11.05 -3.12
CA VAL A 60 -3.85 -12.51 -3.08
C VAL A 60 -2.41 -12.78 -2.67
N MET A 61 -1.43 -12.11 -3.27
CA MET A 61 -0.01 -12.31 -2.94
C MET A 61 0.29 -11.96 -1.48
N ARG A 62 -0.30 -10.87 -0.96
CA ARG A 62 -0.16 -10.50 0.44
C ARG A 62 -0.80 -11.51 1.38
N ALA A 63 -1.99 -12.00 1.05
CA ALA A 63 -2.69 -13.02 1.84
C ALA A 63 -1.91 -14.35 1.87
N SER A 64 -1.40 -14.80 0.73
CA SER A 64 -0.58 -16.01 0.63
C SER A 64 0.73 -15.89 1.39
N ALA A 65 1.41 -14.74 1.31
CA ALA A 65 2.63 -14.49 2.06
C ALA A 65 2.37 -14.47 3.58
N LEU A 66 1.23 -13.88 4.00
CA LEU A 66 0.81 -13.88 5.40
C LEU A 66 0.53 -15.31 5.89
N ALA A 67 -0.17 -16.12 5.11
CA ALA A 67 -0.38 -17.54 5.42
C ALA A 67 0.94 -18.31 5.55
N GLY A 68 1.89 -18.08 4.66
CA GLY A 68 3.24 -18.67 4.74
C GLY A 68 4.01 -18.25 5.99
N LEU A 69 3.91 -16.98 6.39
CA LEU A 69 4.53 -16.48 7.63
C LEU A 69 3.91 -17.11 8.88
N ILE A 70 2.58 -17.27 8.91
CA ILE A 70 1.86 -17.94 10.02
C ILE A 70 2.26 -19.42 10.09
N ALA A 71 2.43 -20.07 8.94
CA ALA A 71 2.91 -21.45 8.86
C ALA A 71 4.42 -21.62 9.17
N GLY A 72 5.12 -20.57 9.56
CA GLY A 72 6.54 -20.63 9.95
C GLY A 72 7.53 -20.71 8.78
N LYS A 73 7.10 -20.48 7.53
CA LYS A 73 8.01 -20.51 6.37
C LYS A 73 9.06 -19.40 6.45
N SER A 74 10.26 -19.71 5.97
CA SER A 74 11.34 -18.72 5.88
C SER A 74 11.05 -17.67 4.80
N TYR A 75 11.59 -16.46 4.93
CA TYR A 75 11.36 -15.39 3.94
C TYR A 75 11.88 -15.78 2.55
N LYS A 76 13.00 -16.52 2.49
CA LYS A 76 13.56 -17.00 1.24
C LYS A 76 12.62 -17.99 0.56
N GLN A 77 11.96 -18.85 1.33
CA GLN A 77 11.00 -19.80 0.81
C GLN A 77 9.74 -19.09 0.28
N ILE A 78 9.18 -18.16 1.06
CA ILE A 78 8.03 -17.35 0.64
C ILE A 78 8.36 -16.55 -0.63
N GLY A 79 9.55 -15.93 -0.68
CA GLY A 79 9.99 -15.16 -1.85
C GLY A 79 10.18 -16.02 -3.10
N ARG A 80 10.63 -17.27 -2.95
CA ARG A 80 10.77 -18.22 -4.07
C ARG A 80 9.41 -18.73 -4.56
N GLU A 81 8.52 -19.13 -3.66
CA GLU A 81 7.21 -19.68 -4.01
C GLU A 81 6.28 -18.61 -4.61
N LEU A 82 6.27 -17.41 -4.03
CA LEU A 82 5.38 -16.32 -4.42
C LEU A 82 6.08 -15.27 -5.29
N TRP A 83 7.31 -15.50 -5.73
CA TRP A 83 8.05 -14.55 -6.58
C TRP A 83 8.11 -13.13 -5.97
N LEU A 84 8.14 -13.06 -4.65
CA LEU A 84 8.14 -11.80 -3.90
C LEU A 84 9.54 -11.39 -3.51
N SER A 85 9.83 -10.09 -3.60
CA SER A 85 11.06 -9.55 -3.06
C SER A 85 11.11 -9.76 -1.53
N PRO A 86 12.31 -10.00 -0.95
CA PRO A 86 12.47 -10.07 0.50
C PRO A 86 11.96 -8.81 1.23
N GLN A 87 12.02 -7.66 0.55
CA GLN A 87 11.50 -6.39 1.05
C GLN A 87 9.98 -6.41 1.19
N THR A 88 9.27 -6.98 0.23
CA THR A 88 7.81 -7.14 0.27
C THR A 88 7.39 -8.05 1.43
N VAL A 89 8.05 -9.20 1.56
CA VAL A 89 7.78 -10.16 2.67
C VAL A 89 8.04 -9.51 4.04
N SER A 90 9.13 -8.75 4.16
CA SER A 90 9.44 -7.99 5.38
C SER A 90 8.36 -6.95 5.69
N GLY A 91 7.87 -6.22 4.68
CA GLY A 91 6.76 -5.28 4.82
C GLY A 91 5.48 -5.94 5.35
N ILE A 92 5.14 -7.12 4.83
CA ILE A 92 3.97 -7.90 5.26
C ILE A 92 4.14 -8.38 6.71
N LYS A 93 5.32 -8.87 7.10
CA LYS A 93 5.58 -9.27 8.48
C LYS A 93 5.48 -8.11 9.48
N GLN A 94 5.94 -6.92 9.09
CA GLN A 94 5.81 -5.74 9.95
C GLN A 94 4.35 -5.42 10.27
N VAL A 95 3.44 -5.74 9.35
CA VAL A 95 2.00 -5.55 9.56
C VAL A 95 1.46 -6.58 10.57
N LEU A 96 1.92 -7.82 10.45
CA LEU A 96 1.54 -8.94 11.32
C LEU A 96 1.93 -8.68 12.80
N ASN A 97 3.08 -8.05 13.05
CA ASN A 97 3.56 -7.70 14.39
C ASN A 97 2.83 -6.50 15.05
N GLY A 98 1.56 -6.28 14.73
CA GLY A 98 0.72 -5.29 15.40
C GLY A 98 0.74 -3.88 14.80
N LYS A 99 1.11 -3.73 13.53
CA LYS A 99 0.93 -2.47 12.81
C LYS A 99 -0.09 -2.69 11.72
N THR A 100 -1.23 -2.00 11.75
CA THR A 100 -2.13 -1.93 10.60
C THR A 100 -1.32 -1.58 9.34
N TYR A 101 -1.69 -2.07 8.16
CA TYR A 101 -1.00 -1.74 6.91
C TYR A 101 -0.91 -0.20 6.79
N ARG A 102 0.31 0.35 6.92
CA ARG A 102 0.52 1.80 6.92
C ARG A 102 0.91 2.27 5.53
N SER A 103 0.21 3.29 5.05
CA SER A 103 0.61 3.98 3.82
C SER A 103 1.98 4.64 4.01
N TYR A 104 2.72 4.78 2.91
CA TYR A 104 4.01 5.49 2.88
C TYR A 104 3.89 6.93 3.40
N LEU A 105 2.73 7.57 3.18
CA LEU A 105 2.40 8.91 3.66
C LEU A 105 2.42 9.01 5.18
N GLU A 106 1.81 8.05 5.88
CA GLU A 106 1.81 8.06 7.35
C GLU A 106 3.20 7.74 7.92
N ARG A 107 3.97 6.90 7.22
CA ARG A 107 5.37 6.63 7.57
C ARG A 107 6.23 7.88 7.42
N SER A 108 6.10 8.60 6.31
CA SER A 108 6.91 9.79 5.99
C SER A 108 6.61 10.96 6.93
N LYS A 109 5.35 11.16 7.36
CA LYS A 109 5.00 12.16 8.37
C LYS A 109 5.76 11.95 9.69
N LYS A 110 5.87 10.70 10.15
CA LYS A 110 6.62 10.37 11.38
C LYS A 110 8.12 10.58 11.20
N GLU A 111 8.68 10.20 10.05
CA GLU A 111 10.11 10.40 9.76
C GLU A 111 10.46 11.89 9.58
N ARG A 112 9.59 12.68 8.94
CA ARG A 112 9.75 14.13 8.83
C ARG A 112 9.72 14.81 10.19
N LYS A 113 8.82 14.40 11.09
CA LYS A 113 8.81 14.86 12.49
C LYS A 113 10.10 14.47 13.21
N LYS A 114 10.60 13.24 13.06
CA LYS A 114 11.89 12.83 13.66
C LYS A 114 13.07 13.69 13.19
N ARG A 115 13.10 14.12 11.92
CA ARG A 115 14.14 15.02 11.39
C ARG A 115 14.11 16.41 12.03
N GLY A 116 12.93 16.90 12.44
CA GLY A 116 12.80 18.20 13.12
C GLY A 116 13.26 18.18 14.58
N TYR A 117 13.19 17.03 15.25
CA TYR A 117 13.55 16.88 16.67
C TYR A 117 14.93 16.27 16.93
N SER A 118 15.60 15.73 15.90
CA SER A 118 16.99 15.33 16.02
C SER A 118 17.89 16.56 15.96
N THR A 119 18.00 17.27 17.09
CA THR A 119 19.19 18.07 17.43
C THR A 119 20.35 17.09 17.69
N GLY A 120 20.68 16.25 16.72
CA GLY A 120 21.95 15.54 16.72
C GLY A 120 23.05 16.60 16.66
N PRO A 121 24.24 16.37 17.26
CA PRO A 121 25.31 17.35 17.21
C PRO A 121 25.50 17.70 15.74
N ALA A 122 25.36 18.99 15.42
CA ALA A 122 25.68 19.51 14.11
C ALA A 122 27.03 18.88 13.76
N ARG A 123 27.05 17.98 12.77
CA ARG A 123 28.32 17.47 12.25
C ARG A 123 29.11 18.73 12.01
N ARG A 124 30.22 18.92 12.72
CA ARG A 124 31.11 20.05 12.48
C ARG A 124 31.65 19.78 11.09
N TRP A 125 30.98 20.29 10.06
CA TRP A 125 31.53 20.28 8.72
C TRP A 125 32.82 21.06 8.90
N ALA A 126 33.95 20.35 8.78
CA ALA A 126 35.27 20.95 8.84
C ALA A 126 35.20 22.18 7.94
N LYS A 127 35.35 23.38 8.52
CA LYS A 127 35.27 24.64 7.77
C LYS A 127 36.18 24.48 6.56
N TYR A 128 35.60 24.32 5.37
CA TYR A 128 36.38 24.12 4.16
C TYR A 128 37.28 25.34 4.02
N ARG A 129 38.60 25.13 4.19
CA ARG A 129 39.58 26.20 4.10
C ARG A 129 39.79 26.49 2.63
N GLY A 130 39.40 27.69 2.18
CA GLY A 130 39.62 28.09 0.78
C GLY A 130 38.62 29.08 0.24
N ARG A 131 38.86 29.54 -0.99
CA ARG A 131 37.90 30.37 -1.74
C ARG A 131 36.92 29.45 -2.50
N PRO A 132 35.60 29.61 -2.32
CA PRO A 132 34.63 28.82 -3.06
C PRO A 132 34.62 29.21 -4.55
N ARG A 133 34.70 28.21 -5.44
CA ARG A 133 34.59 28.35 -6.91
C ARG A 133 33.48 27.43 -7.40
N ARG A 134 32.49 28.01 -8.10
CA ARG A 134 31.41 27.25 -8.72
C ARG A 134 31.93 26.58 -10.00
N THR A 135 31.73 25.27 -10.09
CA THR A 135 32.06 24.46 -11.27
C THR A 135 30.81 23.70 -11.74
N LYS A 136 30.89 23.04 -12.91
CA LYS A 136 29.84 22.16 -13.43
C LYS A 136 29.40 21.09 -12.42
N TYR A 137 30.32 20.63 -11.57
CA TYR A 137 30.10 19.54 -10.61
C TYR A 137 29.77 20.03 -9.20
N GLY A 138 29.56 21.34 -9.01
CA GLY A 138 29.27 21.94 -7.71
C GLY A 138 30.35 22.92 -7.25
N ILE A 139 30.35 23.25 -5.97
CA ILE A 139 31.26 24.22 -5.36
C ILE A 139 32.52 23.49 -4.87
N ILE A 140 33.69 23.91 -5.37
CA ILE A 140 35.00 23.43 -4.92
C ILE A 140 35.67 24.54 -4.13
N TYR A 141 36.39 24.21 -3.04
CA TYR A 141 37.15 25.17 -2.24
C TYR A 141 38.63 25.09 -2.64
N LEU A 142 39.16 26.15 -3.24
CA LEU A 142 40.57 26.24 -3.60
C LEU A 142 41.40 26.63 -2.38
N PRO A 143 42.57 26.00 -2.12
CA PRO A 143 43.48 26.43 -1.07
C PRO A 143 43.89 27.90 -1.30
N ARG A 144 44.13 28.63 -0.20
CA ARG A 144 44.60 30.02 -0.27
C ARG A 144 46.03 30.10 -0.76
#